data_AF-A0A520I7R7-F1
#
_entry.id   AF-A0A520I7R7-F1
#
_cell.length_a   1.000
_cell.length_b   1.000
_cell.length_c   1.000
_cell.angle_alpha   90.00
_cell.angle_beta   90.00
_cell.angle_gamma   90.00
#
_symmetry.space_group_name_H-M   'P 1'
#
loop_
_entity.id
_entity.type
_entity.pdbx_description
1 polymer ?
#
loop_
_entity_poly.entity_id
_entity_poly.type
_entity_poly.pdbx_seq_one_letter_code
_entity_poly.pdbx_strand_id
1 'polypeptide(L)'
;MNRRKFLIAGLQLSSAAAVGSSGVGRLCSYIQAKGNYFLSPDLRTFFLDPPRTARPLTLWHWMNGLISKEGITADLESFKAAGLAGVQVFLVGGSEMGIDDPNNQIMSDSWRELNSFAIKECARLGLEFGTHNSPGWSSTGYPTVAPDQSMQKVVFTQTLVSGGKRVKMELEAPNNSTGYYRDIAIYAVKSDLELIEISTIVDLTDRLKGSSIQWDAPVGDWAIFRLGHTSMGSRNGTAPLSGQGLEIDKLDPNALRDY
;
A
#
# COMPACT_ATOMS: atom_id res chain seq x y z
N MET A 1 14.65 14.38 -11.00
CA MET A 1 15.11 15.32 -9.96
C MET A 1 16.38 14.77 -9.30
N ASN A 2 17.50 15.50 -9.38
CA ASN A 2 18.81 14.96 -8.97
C ASN A 2 19.00 15.10 -7.45
N ARG A 3 18.91 13.98 -6.71
CA ARG A 3 18.98 13.89 -5.25
C ARG A 3 20.19 14.60 -4.64
N ARG A 4 21.31 14.68 -5.37
CA ARG A 4 22.54 15.35 -4.93
C ARG A 4 22.40 16.87 -4.85
N LYS A 5 21.61 17.49 -5.75
CA LYS A 5 21.38 18.94 -5.73
C LYS A 5 20.48 19.38 -4.58
N PHE A 6 19.52 18.54 -4.18
CA PHE A 6 18.61 18.82 -3.07
C PHE A 6 19.34 18.84 -1.72
N LEU A 7 20.24 17.87 -1.49
CA LEU A 7 21.00 17.78 -0.24
C LEU A 7 22.00 18.94 -0.06
N ILE A 8 22.64 19.39 -1.15
CA ILE A 8 23.59 20.52 -1.08
C ILE A 8 22.87 21.83 -0.77
N ALA A 9 21.66 22.05 -1.31
CA ALA A 9 20.86 23.24 -1.02
C ALA A 9 20.38 23.28 0.44
N GLY A 10 20.07 22.12 1.04
CA GLY A 10 19.66 22.03 2.45
C GLY A 10 20.78 22.35 3.46
N LEU A 11 22.04 22.06 3.12
CA LEU A 11 23.20 22.26 4.01
C LEU A 11 23.70 23.72 4.05
N GLN A 12 23.43 24.52 3.02
CA GLN A 12 23.82 25.94 3.01
C GLN A 12 22.87 26.84 3.83
N LEU A 13 21.65 26.38 4.12
CA LEU A 13 20.69 27.12 4.94
C LEU A 13 20.93 26.97 6.44
N SER A 14 21.62 25.92 6.89
CA SER A 14 21.87 25.65 8.32
C SER A 14 23.20 26.20 8.85
N SER A 15 24.08 26.71 8.00
CA SER A 15 25.42 27.19 8.38
C SER A 15 25.53 28.71 8.61
N ALA A 16 24.46 29.49 8.38
CA ALA A 16 24.47 30.94 8.61
C ALA A 16 23.99 31.39 10.02
N ALA A 17 23.58 30.46 10.89
CA ALA A 17 23.00 30.78 12.20
C ALA A 17 23.96 30.59 13.40
N ALA A 18 25.23 30.24 13.19
CA ALA A 18 26.12 29.88 14.30
C ALA A 18 27.56 30.38 14.12
N VAL A 19 27.78 31.70 14.03
CA VAL A 19 29.03 32.32 14.51
C VAL A 19 28.74 33.71 15.08
N GLY A 20 28.80 33.80 16.41
CA GLY A 20 29.56 34.82 17.15
C GLY A 20 29.28 36.30 16.86
N SER A 21 28.48 36.91 17.71
CA SER A 21 28.61 38.31 18.08
C SER A 21 30.02 38.58 18.66
N SER A 22 30.82 39.39 17.97
CA SER A 22 31.47 40.62 18.48
C SER A 22 32.70 41.01 17.66
N GLY A 23 32.63 42.21 17.07
CA GLY A 23 33.82 43.05 16.86
C GLY A 23 34.40 43.16 15.45
N VAL A 24 33.93 44.19 14.71
CA VAL A 24 34.70 45.06 13.78
C VAL A 24 35.28 44.38 12.51
N GLY A 25 34.98 44.77 11.27
CA GLY A 25 34.30 45.94 10.76
C GLY A 25 34.16 45.89 9.23
N ARG A 26 33.17 46.64 8.75
CA ARG A 26 33.01 47.22 7.40
C ARG A 26 33.49 46.41 6.19
N LEU A 27 32.52 45.90 5.42
CA LEU A 27 32.36 46.21 3.99
C LEU A 27 31.11 45.50 3.45
N CYS A 28 30.04 46.26 3.25
CA CYS A 28 29.02 46.11 2.19
C CYS A 28 27.74 46.82 2.60
N SER A 29 27.79 48.14 2.59
CA SER A 29 26.61 48.95 2.32
C SER A 29 26.30 48.85 0.83
N TYR A 30 25.43 47.92 0.39
CA TYR A 30 24.55 48.11 -0.78
C TYR A 30 23.60 46.94 -1.05
N ILE A 31 22.64 46.64 -0.17
CA ILE A 31 21.33 46.12 -0.64
C ILE A 31 20.26 46.71 0.27
N GLN A 32 19.72 47.86 -0.15
CA GLN A 32 18.43 48.33 0.31
C GLN A 32 17.37 47.44 -0.37
N ALA A 33 17.16 46.24 0.16
CA ALA A 33 16.04 45.41 -0.24
C ALA A 33 14.79 46.02 0.40
N LYS A 34 14.02 46.76 -0.40
CA LYS A 34 12.58 46.92 -0.20
C LYS A 34 11.96 45.51 -0.20
N GLY A 35 11.96 44.86 0.95
CA GLY A 35 11.20 43.65 1.20
C GLY A 35 10.22 43.97 2.30
N ASN A 36 8.93 43.82 2.04
CA ASN A 36 7.96 43.62 3.12
C ASN A 36 8.45 42.39 3.89
N TYR A 37 9.18 42.60 4.98
CA TYR A 37 9.30 41.59 6.01
C TYR A 37 7.87 41.40 6.51
N PHE A 38 7.21 40.35 6.03
CA PHE A 38 6.05 39.83 6.72
C PHE A 38 6.54 39.57 8.14
N LEU A 39 6.15 40.46 9.07
CA LEU A 39 6.29 40.23 10.49
C LEU A 39 5.68 38.84 10.70
N SER A 40 6.51 37.87 11.09
CA SER A 40 6.00 36.59 11.56
C SER A 40 4.91 36.93 12.58
N PRO A 41 3.66 36.49 12.39
CA PRO A 41 2.63 36.79 13.36
C PRO A 41 3.13 36.35 14.73
N ASP A 42 2.90 37.17 15.75
CA ASP A 42 3.40 36.93 17.10
C ASP A 42 3.07 35.48 17.49
N LEU A 43 4.11 34.65 17.70
CA LEU A 43 3.94 33.24 18.05
C LEU A 43 3.07 33.09 19.31
N ARG A 44 3.08 34.10 20.18
CA ARG A 44 2.21 34.16 21.34
C ARG A 44 0.73 34.21 20.95
N THR A 45 0.37 34.97 19.90
CA THR A 45 -1.01 35.04 19.39
C THR A 45 -1.46 33.67 18.88
N PHE A 46 -0.67 32.99 18.06
CA PHE A 46 -1.01 31.63 17.59
C PHE A 46 -0.99 30.57 18.69
N PHE A 47 -0.21 30.78 19.74
CA PHE A 47 -0.22 29.87 20.89
C PHE A 47 -1.51 30.04 21.72
N LEU A 48 -1.96 31.29 21.91
CA LEU A 48 -3.18 31.61 22.67
C LEU A 48 -4.46 31.34 21.87
N ASP A 49 -4.44 31.52 20.55
CA ASP A 49 -5.54 31.20 19.63
C ASP A 49 -5.01 30.40 18.42
N PRO A 50 -4.86 29.07 18.56
CA PRO A 50 -4.29 28.23 17.51
C PRO A 50 -5.13 28.23 16.23
N PRO A 51 -4.49 28.40 15.06
CA PRO A 51 -5.19 28.31 13.78
C PRO A 51 -5.75 26.89 13.59
N ARG A 52 -6.74 26.74 12.71
CA ARG A 52 -7.36 25.43 12.41
C ARG A 52 -6.33 24.36 12.00
N THR A 53 -5.28 24.75 11.28
CA THR A 53 -4.21 23.83 10.84
C THR A 53 -3.37 23.24 12.00
N ALA A 54 -3.46 23.81 13.20
CA ALA A 54 -2.82 23.30 14.41
C ALA A 54 -3.75 22.41 15.26
N ARG A 55 -5.04 22.31 14.89
CA ARG A 55 -6.01 21.49 15.63
C ARG A 55 -5.89 20.03 15.21
N PRO A 56 -6.08 19.08 16.14
CA PRO A 56 -5.99 17.66 15.83
C PRO A 56 -7.19 17.17 15.00
N LEU A 57 -6.96 16.08 14.27
CA LEU A 57 -8.01 15.26 13.67
C LEU A 57 -8.24 14.03 14.55
N THR A 58 -9.38 13.34 14.35
CA THR A 58 -9.65 12.05 14.99
C THR A 58 -9.91 10.95 13.95
N LEU A 59 -9.56 9.71 14.28
CA LEU A 59 -10.02 8.54 13.54
C LEU A 59 -11.47 8.28 13.95
N TRP A 60 -12.36 8.15 12.98
CA TRP A 60 -13.78 7.90 13.22
C TRP A 60 -14.19 6.59 12.57
N HIS A 61 -14.36 5.58 13.40
CA HIS A 61 -14.62 4.21 12.96
C HIS A 61 -16.13 3.97 12.83
N TRP A 62 -16.56 3.73 11.60
CA TRP A 62 -17.91 3.29 11.29
C TRP A 62 -17.97 1.77 11.34
N MET A 63 -18.64 1.24 12.36
CA MET A 63 -18.59 -0.17 12.73
C MET A 63 -19.68 -0.97 12.00
N ASN A 64 -19.31 -1.91 11.12
CA ASN A 64 -20.21 -2.91 10.52
C ASN A 64 -21.53 -2.35 9.93
N GLY A 65 -21.51 -1.13 9.37
CA GLY A 65 -22.71 -0.50 8.81
C GLY A 65 -23.68 0.11 9.83
N LEU A 66 -23.40 0.02 11.13
CA LEU A 66 -24.22 0.54 12.22
C LEU A 66 -24.07 2.07 12.32
N ILE A 67 -24.65 2.78 11.36
CA ILE A 67 -24.48 4.21 11.16
C ILE A 67 -25.85 4.83 10.90
N SER A 68 -26.13 5.99 11.50
CA SER A 68 -27.34 6.77 11.25
C SER A 68 -27.00 8.24 11.04
N LYS A 69 -27.90 8.98 10.39
CA LYS A 69 -27.74 10.44 10.21
C LYS A 69 -27.75 11.16 11.55
N GLU A 70 -28.60 10.73 12.48
CA GLU A 70 -28.70 11.29 13.82
C GLU A 70 -27.38 11.11 14.58
N GLY A 71 -26.76 9.93 14.50
CA GLY A 71 -25.45 9.65 15.10
C GLY A 71 -24.33 10.46 14.47
N ILE A 72 -24.32 10.56 13.13
CA ILE A 72 -23.36 11.39 12.38
C ILE A 72 -23.40 12.85 12.86
N THR A 73 -24.60 13.43 12.96
CA THR A 73 -24.75 14.82 13.43
C THR A 73 -24.24 14.98 14.86
N ALA A 74 -24.66 14.08 15.77
CA ALA A 74 -24.27 14.15 17.17
C ALA A 74 -22.75 14.02 17.38
N ASP A 75 -22.10 13.09 16.67
CA ASP A 75 -20.65 12.89 16.72
C ASP A 75 -19.91 14.14 16.21
N LEU A 76 -20.28 14.66 15.04
CA LEU A 76 -19.58 15.79 14.44
C LEU A 76 -19.77 17.10 15.23
N GLU A 77 -20.95 17.33 15.80
CA GLU A 77 -21.18 18.47 16.70
C GLU A 77 -20.35 18.36 17.98
N SER A 78 -20.24 17.16 18.55
CA SER A 78 -19.37 16.87 19.70
C SER A 78 -17.89 17.12 19.35
N PHE A 79 -17.43 16.64 18.20
CA PHE A 79 -16.06 16.86 17.73
C PHE A 79 -15.74 18.34 17.53
N LYS A 80 -16.69 19.10 16.97
CA LYS A 80 -16.56 20.55 16.83
C LYS A 80 -16.47 21.24 18.18
N ALA A 81 -17.33 20.88 19.13
CA ALA A 81 -17.34 21.44 20.48
C ALA A 81 -16.04 21.12 21.25
N ALA A 82 -15.47 19.92 21.04
CA ALA A 82 -14.18 19.51 21.59
C ALA A 82 -12.97 20.22 20.94
N GLY A 83 -13.17 21.00 19.88
CA GLY A 83 -12.12 21.75 19.21
C GLY A 83 -11.34 20.98 18.15
N LEU A 84 -11.86 19.85 17.66
CA LEU A 84 -11.24 19.10 16.56
C LEU A 84 -11.32 19.88 15.24
N ALA A 85 -10.34 19.63 14.36
CA ALA A 85 -10.29 20.22 13.02
C ALA A 85 -11.05 19.39 11.98
N GLY A 86 -11.31 18.11 12.26
CA GLY A 86 -11.90 17.18 11.31
C GLY A 86 -11.75 15.71 11.71
N VAL A 87 -12.15 14.85 10.79
CA VAL A 87 -12.23 13.40 10.97
C VAL A 87 -11.53 12.67 9.82
N GLN A 88 -11.01 11.49 10.13
CA GLN A 88 -10.59 10.51 9.15
C GLN A 88 -11.48 9.26 9.34
N VAL A 89 -12.40 9.05 8.41
CA VAL A 89 -13.37 7.95 8.46
C VAL A 89 -12.72 6.64 8.05
N PHE A 90 -12.98 5.60 8.84
CA PHE A 90 -12.62 4.22 8.53
C PHE A 90 -13.85 3.34 8.60
N LEU A 91 -14.04 2.51 7.58
CA LEU A 91 -15.12 1.53 7.52
C LEU A 91 -14.58 0.24 8.10
N VAL A 92 -14.72 0.07 9.42
CA VAL A 92 -14.16 -1.09 10.12
C VAL A 92 -15.25 -2.07 10.47
N GLY A 93 -14.89 -3.34 10.43
CA GLY A 93 -15.83 -4.40 10.63
C GLY A 93 -15.21 -5.78 10.60
N GLY A 94 -16.08 -6.77 10.48
CA GLY A 94 -15.73 -8.18 10.44
C GLY A 94 -16.76 -9.03 11.16
N SER A 95 -16.62 -10.34 10.99
CA SER A 95 -17.48 -11.33 11.65
C SER A 95 -17.27 -11.43 13.15
N GLU A 96 -16.22 -10.81 13.70
CA GLU A 96 -15.85 -10.90 15.12
C GLU A 96 -16.92 -10.30 16.05
N MET A 97 -17.61 -9.24 15.62
CA MET A 97 -18.58 -8.52 16.46
C MET A 97 -19.99 -9.14 16.45
N GLY A 98 -20.29 -10.05 15.52
CA GLY A 98 -21.60 -10.72 15.41
C GLY A 98 -22.83 -9.81 15.22
N ILE A 99 -22.62 -8.51 14.96
CA ILE A 99 -23.66 -7.49 14.76
C ILE A 99 -23.27 -6.65 13.54
N ASP A 100 -24.21 -6.49 12.61
CA ASP A 100 -24.08 -5.67 11.41
C ASP A 100 -25.42 -5.02 11.01
N ASP A 101 -25.35 -4.00 10.16
CA ASP A 101 -26.50 -3.50 9.41
C ASP A 101 -26.30 -3.79 7.91
N PRO A 102 -26.98 -4.82 7.37
CA PRO A 102 -26.83 -5.20 5.97
C PRO A 102 -27.39 -4.16 4.99
N ASN A 103 -28.18 -3.18 5.44
CA ASN A 103 -28.67 -2.11 4.56
C ASN A 103 -27.58 -1.08 4.23
N ASN A 104 -26.61 -0.93 5.13
CA ASN A 104 -25.51 0.03 5.03
C ASN A 104 -24.20 -0.61 4.57
N GLN A 105 -24.27 -1.69 3.80
CA GLN A 105 -23.10 -2.32 3.21
C GLN A 105 -22.29 -1.33 2.37
N ILE A 106 -20.97 -1.53 2.37
CA ILE A 106 -20.05 -0.66 1.62
C ILE A 106 -20.48 -0.60 0.15
N MET A 107 -20.48 0.62 -0.40
CA MET A 107 -20.90 0.95 -1.77
C MET A 107 -22.39 0.80 -2.08
N SER A 108 -23.25 0.41 -1.11
CA SER A 108 -24.71 0.48 -1.26
C SER A 108 -25.20 1.93 -1.37
N ASP A 109 -26.42 2.13 -1.86
CA ASP A 109 -27.02 3.46 -1.96
C ASP A 109 -27.15 4.14 -0.59
N SER A 110 -27.55 3.38 0.44
CA SER A 110 -27.64 3.88 1.81
C SER A 110 -26.27 4.31 2.35
N TRP A 111 -25.23 3.51 2.11
CA TRP A 111 -23.85 3.87 2.50
C TRP A 111 -23.37 5.14 1.80
N ARG A 112 -23.66 5.29 0.50
CA ARG A 112 -23.32 6.49 -0.28
C ARG A 112 -24.06 7.71 0.25
N GLU A 113 -25.33 7.56 0.63
CA GLU A 113 -26.13 8.61 1.22
C GLU A 113 -25.56 9.06 2.57
N LEU A 114 -25.22 8.12 3.46
CA LEU A 114 -24.61 8.42 4.75
C LEU A 114 -23.25 9.11 4.62
N ASN A 115 -22.39 8.68 3.68
CA ASN A 115 -21.13 9.37 3.39
C ASN A 115 -21.35 10.79 2.87
N SER A 116 -22.27 10.97 1.93
CA SER A 116 -22.64 12.29 1.41
C SER A 116 -23.16 13.20 2.53
N PHE A 117 -23.97 12.64 3.43
CA PHE A 117 -24.48 13.36 4.61
C PHE A 117 -23.34 13.77 5.55
N ALA A 118 -22.42 12.87 5.91
CA ALA A 118 -21.27 13.18 6.76
C ALA A 118 -20.35 14.26 6.17
N ILE A 119 -20.11 14.23 4.85
CA ILE A 119 -19.33 15.27 4.15
C ILE A 119 -20.03 16.64 4.26
N LYS A 120 -21.35 16.68 4.07
CA LYS A 120 -22.14 17.92 4.19
C LYS A 120 -22.14 18.46 5.62
N GLU A 121 -22.26 17.59 6.62
CA GLU A 121 -22.19 17.98 8.03
C GLU A 121 -20.80 18.50 8.42
N CYS A 122 -19.73 17.86 7.94
CA CYS A 122 -18.37 18.40 8.11
C CYS A 122 -18.24 19.80 7.50
N ALA A 123 -18.75 20.01 6.29
CA ALA A 123 -18.75 21.32 5.64
C ALA A 123 -19.55 22.36 6.44
N ARG A 124 -20.74 21.99 6.95
CA ARG A 124 -21.59 22.85 7.80
C ARG A 124 -20.86 23.31 9.06
N LEU A 125 -20.10 22.42 9.69
CA LEU A 125 -19.40 22.66 10.96
C LEU A 125 -17.99 23.25 10.78
N GLY A 126 -17.50 23.35 9.53
CA GLY A 126 -16.13 23.75 9.22
C GLY A 126 -15.08 22.73 9.66
N LEU A 127 -15.44 21.44 9.61
CA LEU A 127 -14.57 20.30 9.85
C LEU A 127 -13.98 19.77 8.53
N GLU A 128 -12.78 19.23 8.59
CA GLU A 128 -12.18 18.45 7.50
C GLU A 128 -12.75 17.03 7.48
N PHE A 129 -12.97 16.50 6.28
CA PHE A 129 -13.38 15.12 6.08
C PHE A 129 -12.30 14.40 5.26
N GLY A 130 -11.74 13.35 5.82
CA GLY A 130 -10.91 12.37 5.14
C GLY A 130 -11.52 10.98 5.23
N THR A 131 -11.19 10.11 4.28
CA THR A 131 -11.54 8.68 4.32
C THR A 131 -10.36 7.83 3.88
N HIS A 132 -10.32 6.58 4.34
CA HIS A 132 -9.30 5.63 3.93
C HIS A 132 -9.55 5.17 2.49
N ASN A 133 -8.49 4.82 1.76
CA ASN A 133 -8.58 4.37 0.37
C ASN A 133 -9.19 2.97 0.22
N SER A 134 -9.38 2.23 1.33
CA SER A 134 -9.91 0.87 1.35
C SER A 134 -10.92 0.69 2.47
N PRO A 135 -11.88 -0.24 2.34
CA PRO A 135 -12.54 -0.82 3.51
C PRO A 135 -11.53 -1.41 4.50
N GLY A 136 -11.86 -1.30 5.78
CA GLY A 136 -10.96 -1.62 6.90
C GLY A 136 -10.01 -0.46 7.22
N TRP A 137 -9.00 -0.74 8.03
CA TRP A 137 -7.92 0.22 8.36
C TRP A 137 -6.69 0.09 7.47
N SER A 138 -6.60 -0.99 6.68
CA SER A 138 -5.47 -1.32 5.82
C SER A 138 -5.85 -2.45 4.86
N SER A 139 -5.32 -2.50 3.64
CA SER A 139 -4.52 -1.48 2.95
C SER A 139 -5.22 -1.05 1.67
N THR A 140 -5.44 -2.01 0.76
CA THR A 140 -5.96 -1.77 -0.59
C THR A 140 -6.61 -3.06 -1.08
N GLY A 141 -7.66 -3.49 -0.37
CA GLY A 141 -8.37 -4.74 -0.65
C GLY A 141 -9.84 -4.49 -0.98
N TYR A 142 -10.39 -5.28 -1.88
CA TYR A 142 -11.82 -5.23 -2.21
C TYR A 142 -12.29 -6.53 -2.88
N PRO A 143 -13.59 -6.93 -2.78
CA PRO A 143 -14.07 -8.19 -3.32
C PRO A 143 -13.84 -8.40 -4.83
N THR A 144 -13.73 -7.32 -5.60
CA THR A 144 -13.53 -7.39 -7.06
C THR A 144 -12.08 -7.56 -7.49
N VAL A 145 -11.12 -7.52 -6.55
CA VAL A 145 -9.70 -7.72 -6.87
C VAL A 145 -9.48 -9.19 -7.25
N ALA A 146 -9.12 -9.44 -8.51
CA ALA A 146 -8.84 -10.77 -9.01
C ALA A 146 -7.46 -11.28 -8.53
N PRO A 147 -7.25 -12.61 -8.42
CA PRO A 147 -5.96 -13.17 -8.00
C PRO A 147 -4.75 -12.73 -8.86
N ASP A 148 -4.95 -12.46 -10.14
CA ASP A 148 -3.89 -11.99 -11.04
C ASP A 148 -3.57 -10.50 -10.88
N GLN A 149 -4.45 -9.74 -10.24
CA GLN A 149 -4.25 -8.35 -9.83
C GLN A 149 -3.86 -8.21 -8.36
N SER A 150 -3.70 -9.32 -7.64
CA SER A 150 -3.40 -9.37 -6.21
C SER A 150 -1.89 -9.48 -5.93
N MET A 151 -1.44 -9.27 -4.69
CA MET A 151 -0.04 -9.45 -4.31
C MET A 151 0.48 -10.84 -4.71
N GLN A 152 1.60 -10.88 -5.43
CA GLN A 152 2.18 -12.12 -5.96
C GLN A 152 3.32 -12.66 -5.07
N LYS A 153 3.53 -13.97 -5.11
CA LYS A 153 4.73 -14.65 -4.57
C LYS A 153 5.28 -15.64 -5.58
N VAL A 154 6.61 -15.75 -5.61
CA VAL A 154 7.30 -16.80 -6.38
C VAL A 154 7.17 -18.13 -5.64
N VAL A 155 6.83 -19.17 -6.38
CA VAL A 155 6.66 -20.55 -5.91
C VAL A 155 7.36 -21.50 -6.87
N PHE A 156 7.75 -22.67 -6.40
CA PHE A 156 8.34 -23.69 -7.25
C PHE A 156 8.00 -25.11 -6.81
N THR A 157 8.05 -26.04 -7.75
CA THR A 157 8.16 -27.48 -7.49
C THR A 157 9.52 -27.97 -7.96
N GLN A 158 9.97 -29.08 -7.38
CA GLN A 158 11.21 -29.73 -7.74
C GLN A 158 10.94 -31.17 -8.17
N THR A 159 11.56 -31.60 -9.26
CA THR A 159 11.49 -32.97 -9.75
C THR A 159 12.89 -33.49 -10.07
N LEU A 160 13.27 -34.61 -9.47
CA LEU A 160 14.58 -35.24 -9.70
C LEU A 160 14.51 -36.20 -10.90
N VAL A 161 15.51 -36.15 -11.77
CA VAL A 161 15.61 -37.01 -12.95
C VAL A 161 17.06 -37.47 -13.18
N SER A 162 17.23 -38.73 -13.58
CA SER A 162 18.53 -39.22 -14.06
C SER A 162 18.67 -38.98 -15.56
N GLY A 163 19.77 -38.37 -15.95
CA GLY A 163 20.10 -38.03 -17.32
C GLY A 163 20.77 -39.17 -18.11
N GLY A 164 21.39 -38.82 -19.24
CA GLY A 164 21.93 -39.79 -20.21
C GLY A 164 20.85 -40.43 -21.08
N LYS A 165 19.62 -39.92 -21.02
CA LYS A 165 18.45 -40.42 -21.75
C LYS A 165 17.49 -39.28 -22.06
N ARG A 166 16.60 -39.54 -23.01
CA ARG A 166 15.44 -38.67 -23.25
C ARG A 166 14.46 -38.79 -22.08
N VAL A 167 14.22 -37.67 -21.40
CA VAL A 167 13.21 -37.52 -20.36
C VAL A 167 11.95 -36.97 -21.00
N LYS A 168 10.83 -37.66 -20.80
CA LYS A 168 9.49 -37.19 -21.16
C LYS A 168 8.59 -37.40 -19.95
N MET A 169 8.07 -36.32 -19.38
CA MET A 169 7.27 -36.38 -18.17
C MET A 169 6.41 -35.13 -17.98
N GLU A 170 5.40 -35.26 -17.13
CA GLU A 170 4.66 -34.12 -16.61
C GLU A 170 5.42 -33.51 -15.43
N LEU A 171 5.43 -32.18 -15.36
CA LEU A 171 5.89 -31.43 -14.20
C LEU A 171 4.68 -30.90 -13.46
N GLU A 172 4.58 -31.18 -12.17
CA GLU A 172 3.50 -30.65 -11.34
C GLU A 172 3.67 -29.13 -11.17
N ALA A 173 2.58 -28.38 -11.33
CA ALA A 173 2.58 -26.97 -10.96
C ALA A 173 2.50 -26.84 -9.42
N PRO A 174 3.15 -25.82 -8.82
CA PRO A 174 2.99 -25.51 -7.41
C PRO A 174 1.52 -25.35 -6.99
N ASN A 175 1.18 -25.88 -5.81
CA ASN A 175 -0.13 -25.68 -5.20
C ASN A 175 -0.38 -24.19 -4.91
N ASN A 176 -1.62 -23.76 -5.10
CA ASN A 176 -2.07 -22.40 -4.79
C ASN A 176 -3.47 -22.40 -4.18
N SER A 177 -3.75 -21.41 -3.32
CA SER A 177 -5.03 -21.30 -2.60
C SER A 177 -6.07 -20.44 -3.32
N THR A 178 -5.70 -19.80 -4.43
CA THR A 178 -6.53 -18.79 -5.11
C THR A 178 -7.02 -19.22 -6.50
N GLY A 179 -6.64 -20.42 -6.95
CA GLY A 179 -6.92 -20.92 -8.30
C GLY A 179 -6.09 -20.24 -9.40
N TYR A 180 -5.10 -19.42 -9.05
CA TYR A 180 -4.26 -18.68 -9.99
C TYR A 180 -2.80 -19.11 -9.91
N TYR A 181 -2.23 -19.42 -11.07
CA TYR A 181 -0.82 -19.75 -11.23
C TYR A 181 -0.37 -19.37 -12.64
N ARG A 182 0.86 -18.86 -12.76
CA ARG A 182 1.55 -18.69 -14.05
C ARG A 182 2.99 -19.13 -13.94
N ASP A 183 3.46 -19.87 -14.94
CA ASP A 183 4.87 -20.23 -15.07
C ASP A 183 5.73 -18.98 -15.32
N ILE A 184 6.93 -18.97 -14.72
CA ILE A 184 7.98 -17.96 -14.95
C ILE A 184 9.10 -18.61 -15.76
N ALA A 185 9.67 -19.70 -15.24
CA ALA A 185 10.83 -20.35 -15.83
C ALA A 185 10.94 -21.80 -15.39
N ILE A 186 11.49 -22.64 -16.26
CA ILE A 186 11.80 -24.04 -15.97
C ILE A 186 13.30 -24.22 -16.09
N TYR A 187 13.97 -24.50 -14.97
CA TYR A 187 15.42 -24.68 -14.94
C TYR A 187 15.80 -26.08 -14.50
N ALA A 188 16.74 -26.69 -15.22
CA ALA A 188 17.40 -27.90 -14.76
C ALA A 188 18.80 -27.57 -14.27
N VAL A 189 19.13 -28.07 -13.08
CA VAL A 189 20.45 -27.94 -12.47
C VAL A 189 20.97 -29.30 -12.03
N LYS A 190 22.28 -29.47 -12.02
CA LYS A 190 22.93 -30.67 -11.48
C LYS A 190 22.60 -30.83 -10.00
N SER A 191 22.02 -31.97 -9.60
CA SER A 191 21.57 -32.20 -8.22
C SER A 191 22.64 -32.79 -7.31
N ASP A 192 23.76 -33.23 -7.89
CA ASP A 192 24.92 -33.84 -7.21
C ASP A 192 25.99 -32.82 -6.79
N LEU A 193 25.79 -31.53 -7.09
CA LEU A 193 26.73 -30.46 -6.79
C LEU A 193 26.26 -29.60 -5.62
N GLU A 194 27.18 -29.28 -4.71
CA GLU A 194 26.93 -28.36 -3.59
C GLU A 194 26.89 -26.89 -4.05
N LEU A 195 27.67 -26.56 -5.09
CA LEU A 195 27.69 -25.25 -5.73
C LEU A 195 27.36 -25.39 -7.21
N ILE A 196 26.47 -24.53 -7.69
CA ILE A 196 25.99 -24.55 -9.08
C ILE A 196 26.55 -23.34 -9.80
N GLU A 197 27.43 -23.60 -10.77
CA GLU A 197 27.89 -22.59 -11.71
C GLU A 197 26.73 -22.15 -12.62
N ILE A 198 26.46 -20.84 -12.70
CA ILE A 198 25.31 -20.30 -13.46
C ILE A 198 25.33 -20.79 -14.92
N SER A 199 26.52 -20.91 -15.52
CA SER A 199 26.69 -21.38 -16.90
C SER A 199 26.28 -22.83 -17.14
N THR A 200 26.10 -23.62 -16.07
CA THR A 200 25.70 -25.03 -16.14
C THR A 200 24.19 -25.24 -15.97
N ILE A 201 23.46 -24.18 -15.64
CA ILE A 201 21.99 -24.19 -15.56
C ILE A 201 21.42 -24.32 -16.98
N VAL A 202 20.52 -25.27 -17.18
CA VAL A 202 19.84 -25.49 -18.45
C VAL A 202 18.45 -24.88 -18.39
N ASP A 203 18.17 -23.92 -19.28
CA ASP A 203 16.83 -23.36 -19.47
C ASP A 203 15.96 -24.30 -20.31
N LEU A 204 14.88 -24.78 -19.70
CA LEU A 204 13.88 -25.66 -20.30
C LEU A 204 12.54 -24.95 -20.51
N THR A 205 12.44 -23.64 -20.30
CA THR A 205 11.18 -22.89 -20.29
C THR A 205 10.38 -23.10 -21.59
N ASP A 206 11.03 -22.95 -22.75
CA ASP A 206 10.37 -23.14 -24.06
C ASP A 206 10.00 -24.60 -24.37
N ARG A 207 10.52 -25.55 -23.58
CA ARG A 207 10.25 -26.99 -23.72
C ARG A 207 9.01 -27.44 -22.97
N LEU A 208 8.46 -26.59 -22.08
CA LEU A 208 7.18 -26.87 -21.45
C LEU A 208 6.05 -26.71 -22.47
N LYS A 209 5.26 -27.76 -22.65
CA LYS A 209 4.05 -27.79 -23.48
C LYS A 209 2.89 -28.28 -22.63
N GLY A 210 2.02 -27.36 -22.20
CA GLY A 210 1.03 -27.63 -21.15
C GLY A 210 1.75 -27.88 -19.82
N SER A 211 1.63 -29.08 -19.27
CA SER A 211 2.38 -29.55 -18.10
C SER A 211 3.55 -30.47 -18.45
N SER A 212 3.73 -30.81 -19.73
CA SER A 212 4.69 -31.81 -20.18
C SER A 212 6.00 -31.20 -20.63
N ILE A 213 7.11 -31.87 -20.35
CA ILE A 213 8.42 -31.57 -20.93
C ILE A 213 8.97 -32.75 -21.72
N GLN A 214 9.77 -32.44 -22.73
CA GLN A 214 10.64 -33.39 -23.40
C GLN A 214 12.05 -32.83 -23.49
N TRP A 215 13.02 -33.56 -22.93
CA TRP A 215 14.39 -33.09 -22.81
C TRP A 215 15.40 -34.24 -22.97
N ASP A 216 16.39 -34.06 -23.83
CA ASP A 216 17.56 -34.93 -23.92
C ASP A 216 18.54 -34.55 -22.80
N ALA A 217 18.31 -35.09 -21.61
CA ALA A 217 19.06 -34.76 -20.41
C ALA A 217 20.50 -35.30 -20.50
N PRO A 218 21.54 -34.46 -20.37
CA PRO A 218 22.93 -34.92 -20.36
C PRO A 218 23.20 -35.88 -19.19
N VAL A 219 24.26 -36.68 -19.28
CA VAL A 219 24.62 -37.67 -18.25
C VAL A 219 24.76 -37.03 -16.86
N GLY A 220 24.27 -37.75 -15.84
CA GLY A 220 24.27 -37.39 -14.41
C GLY A 220 22.87 -37.06 -13.88
N ASP A 221 22.76 -36.72 -12.61
CA ASP A 221 21.47 -36.45 -11.96
C ASP A 221 21.12 -34.96 -11.97
N TRP A 222 19.85 -34.66 -12.20
CA TRP A 222 19.33 -33.31 -12.39
C TRP A 222 18.12 -33.06 -11.50
N ALA A 223 18.04 -31.85 -10.94
CA ALA A 223 16.84 -31.30 -10.36
C ALA A 223 16.21 -30.31 -11.35
N ILE A 224 14.97 -30.57 -11.73
CA ILE A 224 14.16 -29.66 -12.55
C ILE A 224 13.30 -28.84 -11.60
N PHE A 225 13.49 -27.52 -11.63
CA PHE A 225 12.69 -26.53 -10.93
C PHE A 225 11.67 -25.94 -11.89
N ARG A 226 10.38 -26.10 -11.58
CA ARG A 226 9.29 -25.39 -12.25
C ARG A 226 8.90 -24.18 -11.41
N LEU A 227 9.43 -23.02 -11.78
CA LEU A 227 9.17 -21.76 -11.09
C LEU A 227 7.97 -21.07 -11.70
N GLY A 228 7.12 -20.52 -10.84
CA GLY A 228 5.99 -19.70 -11.23
C GLY A 228 5.64 -18.68 -10.17
N HIS A 229 4.53 -17.97 -10.37
CA HIS A 229 3.94 -17.11 -9.34
C HIS A 229 2.45 -17.37 -9.16
N THR A 230 1.98 -17.04 -7.97
CA THR A 230 0.58 -17.10 -7.55
C THR A 230 0.28 -15.91 -6.64
N SER A 231 -1.01 -15.56 -6.48
CA SER A 231 -1.43 -14.65 -5.42
C SER A 231 -1.04 -15.20 -4.04
N MET A 232 -0.67 -14.28 -3.14
CA MET A 232 -0.46 -14.55 -1.71
C MET A 232 -1.75 -14.91 -0.97
N GLY A 233 -2.92 -14.53 -1.50
CA GLY A 233 -4.21 -14.75 -0.86
C GLY A 233 -4.51 -13.81 0.33
N SER A 234 -3.67 -12.80 0.55
CA SER A 234 -3.86 -11.79 1.61
C SER A 234 -5.09 -10.93 1.34
N ARG A 235 -5.81 -10.57 2.41
CA ARG A 235 -7.07 -9.82 2.37
C ARG A 235 -7.08 -8.68 3.37
N ASN A 236 -7.87 -7.64 3.11
CA ASN A 236 -8.16 -6.56 4.06
C ASN A 236 -9.11 -7.03 5.17
N GLY A 237 -8.57 -7.82 6.13
CA GLY A 237 -9.39 -8.56 7.11
C GLY A 237 -10.23 -7.70 8.06
N THR A 238 -9.91 -6.43 8.25
CA THR A 238 -10.60 -5.52 9.19
C THR A 238 -11.75 -4.75 8.54
N ALA A 239 -12.06 -5.04 7.27
CA ALA A 239 -13.24 -4.50 6.62
C ALA A 239 -14.51 -5.23 7.07
N PRO A 240 -15.69 -4.57 7.03
CA PRO A 240 -16.98 -5.25 7.00
C PRO A 240 -16.98 -6.34 5.92
N LEU A 241 -17.73 -7.43 6.14
CA LEU A 241 -17.73 -8.59 5.23
C LEU A 241 -18.00 -8.21 3.77
N SER A 242 -18.88 -7.24 3.52
CA SER A 242 -19.20 -6.71 2.18
C SER A 242 -18.02 -6.01 1.48
N GLY A 243 -17.00 -5.58 2.22
CA GLY A 243 -15.79 -4.94 1.70
C GLY A 243 -14.52 -5.80 1.76
N GLN A 244 -14.60 -7.05 2.23
CA GLN A 244 -13.43 -7.92 2.35
C GLN A 244 -13.08 -8.61 1.04
N GLY A 245 -11.87 -8.41 0.54
CA GLY A 245 -11.35 -9.09 -0.65
C GLY A 245 -9.84 -9.14 -0.69
N LEU A 246 -9.31 -9.59 -1.83
CA LEU A 246 -7.86 -9.70 -2.01
C LEU A 246 -7.22 -8.31 -2.00
N GLU A 247 -6.03 -8.23 -1.40
CA GLU A 247 -5.15 -7.07 -1.51
C GLU A 247 -4.57 -7.00 -2.92
N ILE A 248 -4.60 -5.80 -3.53
CA ILE A 248 -4.01 -5.57 -4.86
C ILE A 248 -2.50 -5.85 -4.88
N ASP A 249 -1.94 -6.09 -6.06
CA ASP A 249 -0.49 -6.14 -6.25
C ASP A 249 0.11 -4.75 -6.02
N LYS A 250 0.95 -4.65 -4.98
CA LYS A 250 1.60 -3.40 -4.58
C LYS A 250 2.71 -2.98 -5.55
N LEU A 251 3.13 -3.88 -6.43
CA LEU A 251 4.18 -3.65 -7.43
C LEU A 251 3.61 -3.41 -8.84
N ASP A 252 2.31 -3.61 -9.05
CA ASP A 252 1.66 -3.33 -10.33
C ASP A 252 0.98 -1.94 -10.33
N PRO A 253 1.50 -0.95 -11.10
CA PRO A 253 0.90 0.38 -11.16
C PRO A 253 -0.50 0.38 -11.81
N ASN A 254 -0.85 -0.63 -12.61
CA ASN A 254 -2.19 -0.73 -13.19
C ASN A 254 -3.18 -1.22 -12.14
N ALA A 255 -2.82 -2.25 -11.37
CA ALA A 255 -3.65 -2.72 -10.26
C ALA A 255 -3.93 -1.59 -9.24
N LEU A 256 -2.93 -0.75 -8.95
CA LEU A 256 -3.12 0.43 -8.09
C LEU A 256 -3.97 1.54 -8.73
N ARG A 257 -3.94 1.70 -10.06
CA ARG A 257 -4.73 2.71 -10.76
C ARG A 257 -6.19 2.31 -10.90
N ASP A 258 -6.44 1.03 -11.14
CA ASP A 258 -7.78 0.48 -11.33
C ASP A 258 -8.56 0.38 -10.01
N TYR A 259 -7.83 0.32 -8.89
CA TYR A 259 -8.35 0.36 -7.52
C TYR A 259 -8.76 1.76 -7.08
#